data_AF-X1L6E4-F1
#
_entry.id   AF-X1L6E4-F1
#
_cell.length_a   1.000
_cell.length_b   1.000
_cell.length_c   1.000
_cell.angle_alpha   90.00
_cell.angle_beta   90.00
_cell.angle_gamma   90.00
#
_symmetry.space_group_name_H-M   'P 1'
#
loop_
_entity.id
_entity.type
_entity.pdbx_description
1 polymer ?
#
loop_
_entity_poly.entity_id
_entity_poly.type
_entity_poly.pdbx_seq_one_letter_code
_entity_poly.pdbx_strand_id
1 'polypeptide(L)' 'ELVFLESAQGTLLDPDFGTYPYVTSSSPLAGGGSIGAGISPMAFDRIIGVFKAYITRVGSGPMPTELKDEVGENRY' A
#
# COMPACT_ATOMS: atom_id res chain seq x y z
N GLU A 1 -18.46 1.98 19.84
CA GLU A 1 -18.11 0.66 19.29
C GLU A 1 -16.75 0.77 18.62
N LEU A 2 -15.95 -0.30 18.59
CA LEU A 2 -14.68 -0.31 17.88
C LEU A 2 -14.93 -0.65 16.41
N VAL A 3 -14.51 0.22 15.50
CA VAL A 3 -14.61 0.01 14.05
C VAL A 3 -13.20 -0.09 13.47
N PHE A 4 -12.98 -1.08 12.59
CA PHE A 4 -11.71 -1.25 11.89
C PHE A 4 -11.92 -1.09 10.39
N LEU A 5 -11.15 -0.18 9.78
CA LEU A 5 -11.12 -0.03 8.32
C LEU A 5 -9.91 -0.80 7.79
N GLU A 6 -10.17 -1.89 7.10
CA GLU A 6 -9.13 -2.66 6.42
C GLU A 6 -8.86 -2.04 5.04
N SER A 7 -7.61 -1.65 4.79
CA SER A 7 -7.18 -1.17 3.48
C SER A 7 -6.76 -2.34 2.60
N ALA A 8 -6.99 -2.20 1.30
CA ALA A 8 -6.45 -3.10 0.30
C ALA A 8 -5.38 -2.39 -0.53
N GLN A 9 -4.30 -3.14 -0.78
CA GLN A 9 -3.04 -2.76 -1.40
C GLN A 9 -2.12 -1.91 -0.48
N GLY A 10 -0.96 -1.52 -1.01
CA GLY A 10 0.07 -0.79 -0.26
C GLY A 10 0.27 0.62 -0.81
N THR A 11 0.78 1.53 0.03
CA THR A 11 1.00 2.96 -0.29
C THR A 11 1.69 3.22 -1.63
N LEU A 12 2.68 2.41 -2.02
CA LEU A 12 3.41 2.61 -3.28
C LEU A 12 2.62 2.25 -4.55
N LEU A 13 1.40 1.73 -4.39
CA LEU A 13 0.43 1.50 -5.46
C LEU A 13 -0.66 2.58 -5.52
N ASP A 14 -0.58 3.62 -4.70
CA ASP A 14 -1.51 4.76 -4.76
C ASP A 14 -1.39 5.52 -6.10
N PRO A 15 -2.50 5.99 -6.70
CA PRO A 15 -2.46 6.69 -7.99
C PRO A 15 -1.71 8.02 -7.96
N ASP A 16 -1.74 8.74 -6.84
CA ASP A 16 -1.14 10.07 -6.68
C ASP A 16 0.26 9.99 -6.07
N PHE A 17 0.46 9.07 -5.12
CA PHE A 17 1.69 8.97 -4.32
C PHE A 17 2.53 7.72 -4.62
N GLY A 18 2.02 6.81 -5.43
CA GLY A 18 2.71 5.60 -5.87
C GLY A 18 3.57 5.82 -7.11
N THR A 19 4.08 4.74 -7.67
CA THR A 19 4.95 4.80 -8.85
C THR A 19 4.14 4.81 -10.15
N TYR A 20 3.38 5.89 -10.38
CA TYR A 20 2.57 6.05 -11.58
C TYR A 20 3.40 5.85 -12.86
N PRO A 21 2.90 5.15 -13.91
CA PRO A 21 1.54 4.61 -14.07
C PRO A 21 1.35 3.17 -13.51
N TYR A 22 2.34 2.62 -12.79
CA TYR A 22 2.34 1.23 -12.31
C TYR A 22 1.64 1.10 -10.95
N VAL A 23 0.41 1.58 -10.87
CA VAL A 23 -0.35 1.80 -9.64
C VAL A 23 -1.75 1.20 -9.78
N THR A 24 -2.49 1.11 -8.67
CA THR A 24 -3.93 0.81 -8.72
C THR A 24 -4.74 2.05 -9.09
N SER A 25 -6.03 1.85 -9.32
CA SER A 25 -6.98 2.91 -9.66
C SER A 25 -7.62 3.60 -8.43
N SER A 26 -7.24 3.22 -7.21
CA SER A 26 -7.80 3.75 -5.96
C SER A 26 -6.72 4.03 -4.93
N SER A 27 -7.01 4.89 -3.95
CA SER A 27 -6.06 5.23 -2.89
C SER A 27 -6.11 4.22 -1.73
N PRO A 28 -5.03 3.46 -1.46
CA PRO A 28 -4.91 2.60 -0.30
C PRO A 28 -4.51 3.35 0.99
N LEU A 29 -4.34 4.68 0.91
CA LEU A 29 -3.96 5.52 2.05
C LEU A 29 -5.11 5.69 3.04
N ALA A 30 -4.79 6.07 4.28
CA ALA A 30 -5.80 6.37 5.29
C ALA A 30 -6.81 7.44 4.82
N GLY A 31 -6.35 8.44 4.08
CA GLY A 31 -7.23 9.44 3.46
C GLY A 31 -8.26 8.82 2.51
N GLY A 32 -7.86 7.81 1.73
CA GLY A 32 -8.77 7.02 0.88
C GLY A 32 -9.81 6.26 1.70
N GLY A 33 -9.43 5.72 2.86
CA GLY A 33 -10.37 5.12 3.82
C GLY A 33 -11.39 6.10 4.37
N SER A 34 -10.98 7.32 4.71
CA SER A 34 -11.87 8.39 5.19
C SER A 34 -12.92 8.76 4.13
N ILE A 35 -12.48 9.04 2.91
CA ILE A 35 -13.36 9.40 1.79
C ILE A 35 -14.27 8.23 1.42
N GLY A 36 -13.72 7.01 1.31
CA GLY A 36 -14.46 5.81 0.90
C GLY A 36 -15.51 5.35 1.91
N ALA A 37 -15.26 5.52 3.21
CA ALA A 37 -16.21 5.18 4.26
C ALA A 37 -17.17 6.34 4.62
N GLY A 38 -16.93 7.55 4.10
CA GLY A 38 -17.69 8.75 4.49
C GLY A 38 -17.44 9.18 5.94
N ILE A 39 -16.27 8.87 6.49
CA ILE A 39 -15.90 9.15 7.88
C ILE A 39 -14.92 10.33 7.88
N SER A 40 -15.16 11.33 8.74
CA SER A 40 -14.23 12.46 8.89
C SER A 40 -12.82 11.96 9.24
N PRO A 41 -11.76 12.48 8.61
CA PRO A 41 -10.39 12.07 8.95
C PRO A 41 -10.03 12.40 10.41
N MET A 42 -10.72 13.37 11.02
CA MET A 42 -10.58 13.71 12.44
C MET A 42 -11.18 12.66 13.39
N ALA A 43 -11.97 11.72 12.87
CA ALA A 43 -12.56 10.63 13.65
C ALA A 43 -11.65 9.40 13.75
N PHE A 44 -10.47 9.42 13.11
CA PHE A 44 -9.52 8.32 13.19
C PHE A 44 -8.69 8.43 14.47
N ASP A 45 -8.89 7.49 15.39
CA ASP A 45 -8.10 7.45 16.63
C ASP A 45 -6.67 6.95 16.38
N ARG A 46 -6.48 6.02 15.44
CA ARG A 46 -5.19 5.37 15.13
C ARG A 46 -5.10 4.95 13.67
N ILE A 47 -3.89 5.01 13.13
CA ILE A 47 -3.52 4.48 11.80
C ILE A 47 -2.36 3.52 11.99
N ILE A 48 -2.49 2.30 11.48
CA ILE A 48 -1.47 1.24 11.61
C ILE A 48 -0.86 0.97 10.24
N GLY A 49 0.44 1.21 10.08
CA GLY A 49 1.19 0.85 8.88
C GLY A 49 1.75 -0.57 8.98
N VAL A 50 1.50 -1.40 7.96
CA VAL A 50 2.00 -2.77 7.89
C VAL A 50 3.13 -2.85 6.87
N PHE A 51 4.29 -3.35 7.30
CA PHE A 51 5.47 -3.52 6.44
C PHE A 51 5.97 -4.95 6.54
N LYS A 52 6.39 -5.53 5.40
CA LYS A 52 7.09 -6.81 5.36
C LYS A 52 8.59 -6.57 5.56
N ALA A 53 9.29 -7.55 6.13
CA ALA A 53 10.74 -7.50 6.32
C ALA A 53 11.54 -7.33 5.00
N TYR A 54 10.93 -7.68 3.87
CA TYR A 54 11.46 -7.48 2.53
C TYR A 54 10.35 -6.99 1.60
N ILE A 55 10.70 -6.21 0.58
CA ILE A 55 9.72 -5.67 -0.36
C ILE A 55 9.45 -6.68 -1.48
N THR A 56 8.17 -6.83 -1.84
CA THR A 56 7.71 -7.62 -2.98
C THR A 56 6.78 -6.77 -3.82
N ARG A 57 6.86 -6.90 -5.15
CA ARG A 57 5.97 -6.24 -6.11
C ARG A 57 5.37 -7.28 -7.04
N VAL A 58 4.08 -7.15 -7.35
CA VAL A 58 3.42 -7.90 -8.42
C VAL A 58 3.12 -6.94 -9.55
N GLY A 59 3.36 -7.37 -10.79
CA GLY A 59 3.28 -6.52 -11.96
C GLY A 59 4.57 -5.75 -12.25
N SER A 60 4.58 -5.01 -13.35
CA SER A 60 5.71 -4.17 -13.76
C SER A 60 5.81 -2.89 -12.92
N GLY A 61 6.91 -2.17 -13.11
CA GLY A 61 7.17 -0.88 -12.47
C GLY A 61 8.48 -0.86 -11.71
N PRO A 62 8.96 0.33 -11.33
CA PRO A 62 10.27 0.49 -10.72
C PRO A 62 10.34 -0.20 -9.35
N MET A 63 11.36 -1.02 -9.13
CA MET A 63 11.70 -1.57 -7.81
C MET A 63 13.21 -1.38 -7.61
N PRO A 64 13.64 -0.23 -7.06
CA PRO A 64 15.07 0.11 -6.95
C PRO A 64 15.89 -0.92 -6.14
N THR A 65 15.24 -1.61 -5.21
CA THR A 65 15.86 -2.64 -4.35
C THR A 65 15.53 -4.05 -4.81
N GLU A 66 15.20 -4.25 -6.09
CA GLU A 66 14.99 -5.58 -6.64
C GLU A 66 16.29 -6.39 -6.60
N LEU A 67 16.24 -7.54 -5.92
CA LEU A 67 17.32 -8.53 -5.96
C LEU A 67 17.23 -9.31 -7.28
N LYS A 68 18.33 -9.32 -8.04
CA LYS A 68 18.45 -9.94 -9.37
C LYS A 68 19.44 -11.12 -9.38
N ASP A 69 19.77 -11.61 -8.21
CA ASP A 69 20.67 -12.73 -7.97
C ASP A 69 19.88 -13.96 -7.47
N GLU A 70 20.60 -15.03 -7.14
CA GLU A 70 20.01 -16.29 -6.66
C GLU A 70 19.17 -16.13 -5.38
N VAL A 71 19.46 -15.12 -4.54
CA VAL A 71 18.66 -14.84 -3.33
C VAL A 71 17.29 -14.30 -3.72
N GLY A 72 17.24 -13.45 -4.75
CA GLY A 72 15.99 -12.94 -5.31
C GLY A 72 15.17 -13.98 -6.08
N GLU A 73 15.83 -14.99 -6.67
CA GLU A 73 15.18 -16.08 -7.40
C GLU A 73 14.65 -17.20 -6.50
N ASN A 74 15.36 -17.51 -5.42
CA ASN A 74 14.93 -18.46 -4.38
C ASN A 74 13.86 -17.83 -3.47
N ARG A 75 12.78 -17.35 -4.08
CA ARG A 75 11.58 -16.93 -3.37
C ARG A 75 10.96 -18.20 -2.79
N TYR A 76 10.83 -18.26 -1.46
CA TYR A 76 10.00 -19.24 -0.78
C TYR A 76 8.66 -19.45 -1.49
#